data_AF-A0A699V826-F1
#
_entry.id   AF-A0A699V826-F1
#
_cell.length_a   1.000
_cell.length_b   1.000
_cell.length_c   1.000
_cell.angle_alpha   90.00
_cell.angle_beta   90.00
_cell.angle_gamma   90.00
#
_symmetry.space_group_name_H-M   'P 1'
#
loop_
_entity.id
_entity.type
_entity.pdbx_description
1 polymer ?
#
loop_
_entity_poly.entity_id
_entity_poly.type
_entity_poly.pdbx_seq_one_letter_code
_entity_poly.pdbx_strand_id
1 'polypeptide(L)' 'MGIEAANNTPWSKVKKWMTEEFCLRSVIQRMEQELYNLRMKGMDIDRYTNRFHELALLCSRMVEPEAVKVEQYL' A
#
# COMPACT_ATOMS: atom_id res chain seq x y z
N MET A 1 4.17 -35.78 4.93
CA MET A 1 5.28 -34.84 5.24
C MET A 1 4.94 -33.37 4.99
N GLY A 2 4.20 -32.98 3.94
CA GLY A 2 3.90 -31.55 3.68
C GLY A 2 2.97 -30.84 4.68
N ILE A 3 1.98 -31.55 5.26
CA ILE A 3 0.97 -30.94 6.15
C ILE A 3 1.56 -30.57 7.53
N GLU A 4 2.37 -31.44 8.13
CA GLU A 4 3.05 -31.11 9.39
C GLU A 4 4.02 -29.93 9.24
N ALA A 5 4.78 -29.88 8.14
CA ALA A 5 5.68 -28.76 7.87
C ALA A 5 4.93 -27.44 7.66
N ALA A 6 3.77 -27.48 6.98
CA ALA A 6 2.91 -26.32 6.81
C ALA A 6 2.33 -25.84 8.15
N ASN A 7 1.82 -26.75 8.98
CA ASN A 7 1.25 -26.43 10.30
C ASN A 7 2.29 -25.90 11.30
N ASN A 8 3.56 -26.29 11.16
CA ASN A 8 4.67 -25.80 11.98
C ASN A 8 5.28 -24.48 11.46
N THR A 9 4.85 -23.97 10.31
CA THR A 9 5.40 -22.72 9.76
C THR A 9 4.74 -21.51 10.41
N PRO A 10 5.52 -20.61 11.05
CA PRO A 10 4.95 -19.42 11.67
C PRO A 10 4.27 -18.52 10.64
N TRP A 11 3.12 -17.94 11.02
CA TRP A 11 2.36 -17.02 10.16
C TRP A 11 3.19 -15.81 9.68
N SER A 12 4.14 -15.35 10.49
CA SER A 12 5.09 -14.29 10.09
C SER A 12 5.94 -14.66 8.88
N LYS A 13 6.35 -15.93 8.78
CA LYS A 13 7.16 -16.45 7.67
C LYS A 13 6.32 -16.60 6.41
N VAL A 14 5.08 -17.07 6.54
CA VAL A 14 4.11 -17.12 5.43
C VAL A 14 3.85 -15.73 4.88
N LYS A 15 3.57 -14.74 5.73
CA LYS A 15 3.38 -13.34 5.32
C LYS A 15 4.60 -12.78 4.60
N LYS A 16 5.81 -13.09 5.08
CA LYS A 16 7.06 -12.66 4.42
C LYS A 16 7.15 -13.23 3.00
N TRP A 17 6.94 -14.53 2.80
CA TRP A 17 6.96 -15.14 1.48
C TRP A 17 5.88 -14.58 0.55
N MET A 18 4.65 -14.42 1.04
CA MET A 18 3.57 -13.81 0.27
C MET A 18 3.93 -12.37 -0.14
N THR A 19 4.60 -11.61 0.73
CA THR A 19 5.05 -10.26 0.43
C THR A 19 6.19 -10.27 -0.58
N GLU A 20 7.18 -11.15 -0.44
CA GLU A 20 8.31 -11.27 -1.38
C GLU A 20 7.86 -11.68 -2.78
N GLU A 21 6.92 -12.64 -2.86
CA GLU A 21 6.44 -13.19 -4.13
C GLU A 21 5.45 -12.25 -4.83
N PHE A 22 4.48 -11.70 -4.08
CA PHE A 22 3.36 -10.94 -4.67
C PHE A 22 3.49 -9.43 -4.53
N CYS A 23 4.24 -8.92 -3.54
CA CYS A 23 4.44 -7.49 -3.32
C CYS A 23 5.75 -7.04 -3.97
N LEU A 24 5.81 -7.18 -5.30
CA LEU A 24 6.97 -6.80 -6.10
C LEU A 24 7.33 -5.34 -5.82
N ARG A 25 8.62 -5.08 -5.57
CA ARG A 25 9.13 -3.72 -5.27
C ARG A 25 8.73 -2.69 -6.34
N SER A 26 8.66 -3.11 -7.60
CA SER A 26 8.24 -2.27 -8.73
C SER A 26 6.75 -1.89 -8.70
N VAL A 27 5.89 -2.71 -8.10
CA VAL A 27 4.47 -2.38 -7.88
C VAL A 27 4.37 -1.31 -6.80
N ILE A 28 5.07 -1.50 -5.68
CA ILE A 28 5.13 -0.51 -4.59
C ILE A 28 5.62 0.85 -5.11
N GLN A 29 6.74 0.87 -5.84
CA GLN A 29 7.28 2.11 -6.41
C GLN A 29 6.32 2.82 -7.35
N ARG A 30 5.52 2.07 -8.13
CA ARG A 30 4.49 2.67 -8.98
C ARG A 30 3.36 3.30 -8.16
N MET A 31 2.93 2.64 -7.08
CA MET A 31 1.92 3.19 -6.17
C MET A 31 2.45 4.43 -5.44
N GLU A 32 3.70 4.41 -4.96
CA GLU A 32 4.38 5.56 -4.35
C GLU A 32 4.44 6.75 -5.32
N GLN A 33 4.81 6.48 -6.57
CA GLN A 33 4.88 7.52 -7.62
C GLN A 33 3.50 8.04 -8.01
N GLU A 34 2.49 7.18 -8.03
CA GLU A 34 1.10 7.58 -8.30
C GLU A 34 0.58 8.49 -7.19
N LEU A 35 0.82 8.13 -5.92
CA LEU A 35 0.44 8.93 -4.76
C LEU A 35 1.12 10.30 -4.79
N TYR A 36 2.42 10.35 -5.09
CA TYR A 36 3.16 11.61 -5.24
C TYR A 36 2.59 12.52 -6.34
N ASN A 37 2.10 11.94 -7.43
CA ASN A 37 1.57 12.67 -8.57
C ASN A 37 0.05 12.83 -8.55
N LEU A 38 -0.64 12.33 -7.52
CA LEU A 38 -2.09 12.31 -7.48
C LEU A 38 -2.61 13.75 -7.37
N ARG A 39 -3.48 14.15 -8.29
CA ARG A 39 -4.08 15.48 -8.32
C ARG A 39 -5.56 15.37 -8.63
N MET A 40 -6.36 16.22 -7.99
CA MET A 40 -7.78 16.34 -8.29
C MET A 40 -7.97 16.80 -9.74
N LYS A 41 -8.88 16.14 -10.47
CA LYS A 41 -9.22 16.49 -11.84
C LYS A 41 -10.68 16.91 -11.90
N GLY A 42 -10.94 18.16 -12.26
CA GLY A 42 -12.29 18.71 -12.24
C GLY A 42 -12.88 18.69 -10.83
N MET A 43 -14.16 18.29 -10.71
CA MET A 43 -14.88 18.22 -9.43
C MET A 43 -15.16 16.78 -8.98
N ASP A 44 -14.39 15.80 -9.45
CA ASP A 44 -14.58 14.39 -9.09
C ASP A 44 -13.89 14.06 -7.75
N ILE A 45 -14.48 14.61 -6.67
CA ILE A 45 -13.95 14.51 -5.31
C ILE A 45 -13.99 13.06 -4.81
N ASP A 46 -15.08 12.34 -5.05
CA ASP A 46 -15.26 10.98 -4.57
C ASP A 46 -14.20 10.05 -5.14
N ARG A 47 -13.90 10.16 -6.44
CA ARG A 47 -12.86 9.36 -7.07
C ARG A 47 -11.47 9.70 -6.55
N TYR A 48 -11.16 11.00 -6.41
CA TYR A 48 -9.89 11.44 -5.84
C TYR A 48 -9.71 10.90 -4.41
N THR A 49 -10.73 11.06 -3.57
CA THR A 49 -10.73 10.65 -2.17
C THR A 49 -10.54 9.15 -2.03
N ASN A 50 -11.30 8.36 -2.79
CA ASN A 50 -11.17 6.91 -2.80
C ASN A 50 -9.77 6.47 -3.23
N ARG A 51 -9.24 7.06 -4.31
CA ARG A 51 -7.91 6.70 -4.81
C ARG A 51 -6.80 7.09 -3.85
N PHE A 52 -6.89 8.25 -3.22
CA PHE A 52 -5.94 8.66 -2.19
C PHE A 52 -5.96 7.69 -1.01
N HIS A 53 -7.14 7.31 -0.51
CA HIS A 53 -7.25 6.36 0.60
C HIS A 53 -6.64 4.99 0.27
N GLU A 54 -6.91 4.44 -0.91
CA GLU A 54 -6.29 3.19 -1.37
C GLU A 54 -4.75 3.28 -1.37
N LEU A 55 -4.20 4.35 -1.95
CA LEU A 55 -2.76 4.54 -2.06
C LEU A 55 -2.11 4.83 -0.70
N ALA A 56 -2.75 5.62 0.16
CA ALA A 56 -2.27 5.92 1.52
C ALA A 56 -2.19 4.67 2.39
N LEU A 57 -3.12 3.72 2.22
CA LEU A 57 -3.06 2.42 2.92
C LEU A 57 -1.90 1.55 2.43
N LEU A 58 -1.64 1.55 1.12
CA LEU A 58 -0.58 0.73 0.51
C LEU A 58 0.82 1.34 0.71
N CYS A 59 0.91 2.66 0.79
CA CYS A 59 2.14 3.44 0.90
C CYS A 59 2.19 4.22 2.23
N SER A 60 1.83 3.58 3.35
CA SER A 60 1.66 4.27 4.66
C SER A 60 2.88 5.09 5.08
N ARG A 61 4.09 4.64 4.74
CA ARG A 61 5.35 5.33 5.03
C ARG A 61 5.47 6.72 4.37
N MET A 62 4.74 6.99 3.29
CA MET A 62 4.73 8.30 2.63
C MET A 62 3.78 9.30 3.28
N VAL A 63 2.82 8.82 4.06
CA VAL A 63 1.73 9.62 4.66
C VAL A 63 1.80 9.65 6.19
N GLU A 64 2.88 9.15 6.79
CA GLU A 64 3.11 9.22 8.23
C GLU A 64 4.08 10.36 8.57
N PRO A 65 3.80 11.16 9.62
CA PRO A 65 2.63 11.14 10.51
C PRO A 65 1.37 11.76 9.87
N GLU A 66 0.19 11.68 10.54
CA GLU A 66 -1.11 12.15 10.00
C GLU A 66 -1.09 13.58 9.44
N ALA A 67 -0.24 14.47 9.97
CA ALA A 67 -0.06 15.81 9.41
C ALA A 67 0.39 15.79 7.93
N VAL A 68 1.34 14.90 7.58
CA VAL A 68 1.83 14.71 6.21
C VAL A 68 0.71 14.19 5.31
N LYS A 69 -0.11 13.26 5.81
CA LYS A 69 -1.28 12.75 5.09
C LYS A 69 -2.26 13.86 4.74
N VAL A 70 -2.57 14.74 5.70
CA VAL A 70 -3.47 15.88 5.47
C VAL A 70 -2.87 16.83 4.46
N GLU A 71 -1.59 17.19 4.59
CA GLU A 71 -0.90 18.06 3.63
C GLU A 71 -0.88 17.48 2.21
N GLN A 72 -0.71 16.16 2.07
CA GLN A 72 -0.65 15.51 0.77
C GLN A 72 -2.03 15.30 0.12
N TYR A 73 -3.10 15.30 0.92
CA TYR A 73 -4.48 15.21 0.43
C TYR A 73 -5.02 16.53 -0.11
N LEU A 74 -4.51 17.66 0.41
CA LEU A 74 -4.92 19.02 0.07
C LEU A 74 -4.21 19.53 -1.20
#